data_AF-A0A354GPH8-F1
#
_entry.id   AF-A0A354GPH8-F1
#
_cell.length_a   1.000
_cell.length_b   1.000
_cell.length_c   1.000
_cell.angle_alpha   90.00
_cell.angle_beta   90.00
_cell.angle_gamma   90.00
#
_symmetry.space_group_name_H-M   'P 1'
#
loop_
_entity.id
_entity.type
_entity.pdbx_description
1 polymer ?
#
loop_
_entity_poly.entity_id
_entity_poly.type
_entity_poly.pdbx_seq_one_letter_code
_entity_poly.pdbx_strand_id
1 'polypeptide(L)'
;MRHGLGFVVLAVSFVWYLCASASAAPEATPMGLGVAKTEFGKTPDGKQVDLYTLTNAHGMKAKIITYGGIITELDAPDREGKMGDV
;
A
#
# COMPACT_ATOMS: atom_id res chain seq x y z
N MET A 1 -58.49 -0.08 0.38
CA MET A 1 -57.41 -0.74 -0.40
C MET A 1 -56.35 0.29 -0.77
N ARG A 2 -55.24 0.38 -0.02
CA ARG A 2 -53.92 0.82 -0.52
C ARG A 2 -52.85 0.78 0.59
N HIS A 3 -52.70 -0.39 1.23
CA HIS A 3 -51.49 -0.77 1.96
C HIS A 3 -50.43 -1.24 0.94
N GLY A 4 -49.81 -0.32 0.19
CA GLY A 4 -48.97 -0.70 -0.95
C GLY A 4 -47.71 0.14 -1.18
N LEU A 5 -47.32 0.99 -0.23
CA LEU A 5 -46.15 1.87 -0.38
C LEU A 5 -45.03 1.64 0.64
N GLY A 6 -45.26 0.81 1.66
CA GLY A 6 -44.25 0.48 2.67
C GLY A 6 -43.34 -0.70 2.28
N PHE A 7 -43.75 -1.54 1.34
CA PHE A 7 -43.02 -2.76 0.97
C PHE A 7 -41.99 -2.56 -0.15
N VAL A 8 -42.11 -1.47 -0.91
CA VAL A 8 -41.20 -1.18 -2.05
C VAL A 8 -39.91 -0.49 -1.60
N VAL A 9 -39.94 0.23 -0.47
CA VAL A 9 -38.78 0.99 0.05
C VAL A 9 -37.71 0.08 0.67
N LEU A 10 -38.07 -1.13 1.11
CA LEU A 10 -37.12 -2.10 1.67
C LEU A 10 -36.29 -2.86 0.62
N ALA A 11 -36.71 -2.86 -0.66
CA ALA A 11 -36.03 -3.60 -1.72
C ALA A 11 -34.91 -2.78 -2.42
N VAL A 12 -34.93 -1.44 -2.31
CA VAL A 12 -33.95 -0.56 -2.99
C VAL A 12 -32.70 -0.33 -2.13
N SER A 13 -32.79 -0.55 -0.82
CA SER A 13 -31.66 -0.39 0.12
C SER A 13 -30.72 -1.60 0.17
N PHE A 14 -31.15 -2.77 -0.33
CA PHE A 14 -30.34 -4.00 -0.33
C PHE A 14 -29.38 -4.10 -1.53
N VAL A 15 -29.60 -3.29 -2.58
CA VAL A 15 -28.77 -3.27 -3.81
C VAL A 15 -27.61 -2.27 -3.69
N TRP A 16 -27.63 -1.38 -2.70
CA TRP A 16 -26.49 -0.51 -2.39
C TRP A 16 -25.42 -1.23 -1.54
N TYR A 17 -25.82 -2.21 -0.73
CA TYR A 17 -24.90 -2.88 0.19
C TYR A 17 -24.13 -4.06 -0.44
N LEU A 18 -24.54 -4.54 -1.62
CA LEU A 18 -23.92 -5.71 -2.28
C LEU A 18 -22.97 -5.35 -3.44
N CYS A 19 -22.89 -4.07 -3.82
CA CYS A 19 -21.94 -3.57 -4.83
C CYS A 19 -20.77 -2.79 -4.23
N ALA A 20 -20.53 -2.93 -2.92
CA ALA A 20 -19.24 -2.60 -2.29
C ALA A 20 -18.33 -3.83 -2.25
N SER A 21 -18.47 -4.75 -3.22
CA SER A 21 -17.36 -5.63 -3.63
C SER A 21 -16.29 -4.75 -4.26
N ALA A 22 -15.56 -4.05 -3.38
CA ALA A 22 -14.35 -3.34 -3.74
C ALA A 22 -13.38 -4.39 -4.29
N SER A 23 -13.32 -4.42 -5.62
CA SER A 23 -12.30 -5.12 -6.37
C SER A 23 -10.95 -4.59 -5.88
N ALA A 24 -10.30 -5.32 -4.98
CA ALA A 24 -8.88 -5.19 -4.72
C ALA A 24 -8.17 -5.73 -5.97
N ALA A 25 -8.14 -4.89 -7.01
CA ALA A 25 -7.27 -5.13 -8.15
C ALA A 25 -5.83 -5.14 -7.60
N PRO A 26 -5.01 -6.16 -7.91
CA PRO A 26 -3.60 -6.10 -7.60
C PRO A 26 -3.03 -4.91 -8.36
N GLU A 27 -2.67 -3.86 -7.64
CA GLU A 27 -1.94 -2.72 -8.19
C GLU A 27 -0.68 -3.27 -8.83
N ALA A 28 -0.67 -3.30 -10.17
CA ALA A 28 0.48 -3.73 -10.94
C ALA A 28 1.66 -2.85 -10.50
N THR A 29 2.63 -3.48 -9.84
CA THR A 29 3.84 -2.81 -9.36
C THR A 29 4.52 -2.21 -10.59
N PRO A 30 4.65 -0.88 -10.69
CA PRO A 30 5.30 -0.30 -11.84
C PRO A 30 6.75 -0.80 -11.85
N MET A 31 7.15 -1.48 -12.92
CA MET A 31 8.54 -1.91 -13.20
C MET A 31 9.43 -0.70 -13.57
N GLY A 32 9.23 0.42 -12.87
CA GLY A 32 9.90 1.70 -13.06
C GLY A 32 10.45 2.22 -11.74
N LEU A 33 11.25 3.28 -11.83
CA LEU A 33 11.75 4.00 -10.66
C LEU A 33 10.56 4.43 -9.78
N GLY A 34 10.49 3.88 -8.57
CA GLY A 34 9.37 4.06 -7.65
C GLY A 34 9.83 4.54 -6.29
N VAL A 35 9.04 5.40 -5.67
CA VAL A 35 9.22 5.85 -4.29
C VAL A 35 7.90 5.65 -3.56
N ALA A 36 7.90 4.76 -2.57
CA ALA A 36 6.77 4.58 -1.66
C ALA A 36 7.13 5.11 -0.28
N LYS A 37 6.16 5.71 0.42
CA LYS A 37 6.31 6.24 1.77
C LYS A 37 5.32 5.57 2.70
N THR A 38 5.79 5.05 3.83
CA THR A 38 4.96 4.49 4.89
C THR A 38 5.39 5.02 6.25
N GLU A 39 4.50 5.00 7.23
CA GLU A 39 4.85 5.35 8.61
C GLU A 39 5.74 4.25 9.21
N PHE A 40 6.89 4.63 9.79
CA PHE A 40 7.77 3.69 10.49
C PHE A 40 7.50 3.68 12.00
N GLY A 41 7.34 4.88 12.58
CA GLY A 41 7.08 5.03 14.01
C GLY A 41 7.28 6.46 14.51
N LYS A 42 7.53 6.60 15.81
CA LYS A 42 7.85 7.88 16.46
C LYS A 42 9.10 7.75 17.32
N THR A 43 9.90 8.80 17.41
CA THR A 43 11.03 8.88 18.34
C THR A 43 10.54 8.99 19.79
N PRO A 44 11.39 8.76 20.82
CA PRO A 44 11.03 9.00 22.21
C PRO A 44 10.56 10.44 22.48
N ASP A 45 11.11 11.41 21.74
CA ASP A 45 10.69 12.82 21.76
C ASP A 45 9.38 13.09 20.98
N GLY A 46 8.74 12.06 20.43
CA GLY A 46 7.46 12.14 19.73
C GLY A 46 7.52 12.54 18.27
N LYS A 47 8.70 12.66 17.65
CA LYS A 47 8.83 13.02 16.22
C LYS A 47 8.46 11.84 15.34
N GLN A 48 7.65 12.07 14.30
CA GLN A 48 7.31 11.04 13.33
C GLN A 48 8.54 10.64 12.50
N VAL A 49 8.70 9.32 12.32
CA VAL A 49 9.70 8.70 11.46
C VAL A 49 8.96 8.01 10.34
N ASP A 50 9.35 8.34 9.11
CA ASP A 50 8.80 7.75 7.89
C ASP A 50 9.81 6.77 7.30
N LEU A 51 9.30 5.72 6.65
CA LEU A 51 10.07 4.78 5.84
C LEU A 51 9.83 5.10 4.36
N TYR A 52 10.91 5.28 3.61
CA TYR A 52 10.91 5.41 2.17
C TYR A 52 11.42 4.13 1.55
N THR A 53 10.62 3.51 0.67
CA THR A 53 11.03 2.39 -0.14
C THR A 53 11.32 2.88 -1.56
N LEU A 54 12.57 2.77 -1.98
CA LEU A 54 13.04 3.11 -3.31
C LEU A 54 13.14 1.84 -4.14
N THR A 55 12.57 1.83 -5.33
CA THR A 55 12.66 0.72 -6.29
C THR A 55 13.29 1.19 -7.59
N ASN A 56 14.26 0.45 -8.11
CA ASN A 56 14.84 0.70 -9.44
C ASN A 56 14.19 -0.21 -10.49
N ALA A 57 14.23 0.18 -11.77
CA ALA A 57 13.80 -0.61 -12.92
C ALA A 57 14.47 -2.00 -13.00
N HIS A 58 15.65 -2.17 -12.40
CA HIS A 58 16.36 -3.45 -12.31
C HIS A 58 15.95 -4.32 -11.11
N GLY A 59 14.90 -3.95 -10.37
CA GLY A 59 14.38 -4.72 -9.23
C GLY A 59 15.12 -4.53 -7.90
N MET A 60 16.13 -3.66 -7.86
CA MET A 60 16.80 -3.25 -6.61
C MET A 60 15.81 -2.50 -5.72
N LYS A 61 15.80 -2.83 -4.42
CA LYS A 61 14.96 -2.19 -3.40
C LYS A 61 15.83 -1.63 -2.27
N ALA A 62 15.57 -0.41 -1.84
CA ALA A 62 16.20 0.15 -0.65
C ALA A 62 15.16 0.77 0.26
N LYS A 63 15.20 0.48 1.56
CA LYS A 63 14.33 1.06 2.57
C LYS A 63 15.13 2.00 3.46
N ILE A 64 14.67 3.25 3.60
CA ILE A 64 15.39 4.33 4.30
C ILE A 64 14.43 5.02 5.26
N ILE A 65 14.85 5.22 6.51
CA ILE A 65 14.05 5.98 7.48
C ILE A 65 14.52 7.45 7.58
N THR A 66 13.57 8.36 7.86
CA THR A 66 13.88 9.80 8.06
C THR A 66 14.65 10.08 9.34
N TYR A 67 14.78 9.08 10.22
CA TYR A 67 15.61 9.15 11.39
C TYR A 67 17.08 8.91 11.00
N GLY A 68 17.80 10.02 10.78
CA GLY A 68 19.24 9.98 10.45
C GLY A 68 19.58 9.44 9.06
N GLY A 69 18.59 9.16 8.20
CA GLY A 69 18.82 8.61 6.86
C GLY A 69 19.30 7.16 6.88
N ILE A 70 18.95 6.41 7.91
CA ILE A 70 19.40 5.02 8.10
C ILE A 70 18.75 4.12 7.05
N ILE A 71 19.56 3.32 6.36
CA ILE A 71 19.11 2.24 5.47
C ILE A 71 18.74 1.05 6.35
N THR A 72 17.49 0.60 6.28
CA THR A 72 16.99 -0.54 7.06
C THR A 72 17.00 -1.85 6.28
N GLU A 73 16.95 -1.78 4.95
CA GLU A 73 16.97 -2.93 4.04
C GLU A 73 17.55 -2.49 2.70
N LEU A 74 18.38 -3.32 2.09
CA LEU A 74 18.91 -3.12 0.75
C LEU A 74 18.91 -4.46 0.01
N ASP A 75 17.92 -4.68 -0.84
CA ASP A 75 17.96 -5.77 -1.80
C ASP A 75 18.73 -5.31 -3.05
N ALA A 76 19.90 -5.90 -3.26
CA ALA A 76 20.69 -5.67 -4.46
C ALA A 76 20.94 -6.99 -5.21
N PRO A 77 20.88 -6.98 -6.55
CA PRO A 77 21.31 -8.14 -7.31
C PRO A 77 22.82 -8.33 -7.17
N ASP A 78 23.24 -9.56 -6.90
CA ASP A 78 24.65 -9.96 -6.98
C ASP A 78 25.14 -9.91 -8.45
N ARG A 79 26.44 -10.07 -8.69
CA ARG A 79 27.04 -10.07 -10.05
C ARG A 79 26.39 -11.04 -11.02
N GLU A 80 25.79 -12.12 -10.54
CA GLU A 80 25.04 -13.08 -11.35
C GLU A 80 23.55 -12.70 -11.58
N GLY A 81 23.11 -11.54 -11.10
CA GLY A 81 21.72 -11.07 -11.22
C GLY A 81 20.74 -11.68 -10.22
N LYS A 82 21.22 -12.44 -9.23
CA LYS A 82 20.39 -13.02 -8.15
C LYS A 82 20.17 -11.97 -7.07
N MET A 83 18.91 -11.72 -6.72
CA MET A 83 18.55 -10.83 -5.60
C MET A 83 18.99 -11.46 -4.27
N GLY A 84 19.78 -10.71 -3.50
CA GLY A 84 20.15 -11.04 -2.12
C GLY A 84 19.73 -9.92 -1.18
N ASP A 85 19.29 -10.30 0.01
CA ASP A 85 19.07 -9.40 1.16
C ASP A 85 20.42 -9.22 1.88
N VAL A 86 20.80 -7.98 2.21
CA VAL A 86 22.08 -7.65 2.87
C VAL A 86 21.89 -6.70 4.04
#